data_AF-A0A432RF54-F1
#
_entry.id   AF-A0A432RF54-F1
#
_cell.length_a   1.000
_cell.length_b   1.000
_cell.length_c   1.000
_cell.angle_alpha   90.00
_cell.angle_beta   90.00
_cell.angle_gamma   90.00
#
_symmetry.space_group_name_H-M   'P 1'
#
loop_
_entity.id
_entity.type
_entity.pdbx_description
1 polymer ?
#
loop_
_entity_poly.entity_id
_entity_poly.type
_entity_poly.pdbx_seq_one_letter_code
_entity_poly.pdbx_strand_id
1 'polypeptide(L)'
;MLECRDFVSDGLEPCVTVLTEDRIAAVKTYLMGLQDLICQRLEAFEPEARFHEDAWQRDNGGMGRTRVLAGDVIEKGGVNFSHVRGDRLPPSATADRPELAGGSFEAMGVSLVIHPNNPYAPTSHANVRLFVVHKEGLDPVWWFGGGFDLTPYYGDDADCIQWHQQAFDSLAPFGEEYY
;
A
#
# COMPACT_ATOMS: atom_id res chain seq x y z
N MET A 1 -5.77 -4.89 -13.01
CA MET A 1 -4.37 -5.19 -12.68
C MET A 1 -3.56 -4.36 -13.64
N LEU A 2 -3.02 -3.24 -13.18
CA LEU A 2 -2.22 -2.35 -14.03
C LEU A 2 -0.89 -3.04 -14.33
N GLU A 3 -0.69 -3.45 -15.57
CA GLU A 3 0.61 -3.91 -16.04
C GLU A 3 1.38 -2.68 -16.54
N CYS A 4 2.71 -2.65 -16.39
CA CYS A 4 3.53 -1.52 -16.83
C CYS A 4 3.42 -1.20 -18.34
N ARG A 5 2.73 -2.05 -19.11
CA ARG A 5 2.49 -1.89 -20.55
C ARG A 5 1.42 -0.84 -20.88
N ASP A 6 0.60 -0.44 -19.91
CA ASP A 6 -0.54 0.45 -20.15
C ASP A 6 -0.16 1.94 -20.24
N PHE A 7 1.10 2.31 -20.00
CA PHE A 7 1.60 3.70 -20.00
C PHE A 7 2.26 4.16 -21.31
N VAL A 8 1.98 3.51 -22.45
CA VAL A 8 2.57 3.90 -23.74
C VAL A 8 1.64 4.86 -24.50
N SER A 9 1.79 6.16 -24.25
CA SER A 9 1.45 7.18 -25.24
C SER A 9 2.40 8.37 -25.15
N ASP A 10 3.04 8.67 -26.27
CA ASP A 10 3.74 9.91 -26.61
C ASP A 10 5.10 10.21 -25.93
N GLY A 11 6.16 9.64 -26.53
CA GLY A 11 7.36 10.42 -26.87
C GLY A 11 8.34 10.82 -25.76
N LEU A 12 8.18 10.31 -24.54
CA LEU A 12 9.19 10.45 -23.47
C LEU A 12 10.16 9.26 -23.48
N GLU A 13 11.40 9.51 -23.04
CA GLU A 13 12.54 8.59 -22.95
C GLU A 13 12.16 7.14 -22.59
N PRO A 14 12.90 6.11 -23.06
CA PRO A 14 12.53 4.71 -22.90
C PRO A 14 12.12 4.43 -21.46
N CYS A 15 10.82 4.17 -21.27
CA CYS A 15 10.26 3.74 -20.00
C CYS A 15 11.14 2.61 -19.51
N VAL A 16 11.81 2.80 -18.37
CA VAL A 16 12.72 1.79 -17.80
C VAL A 16 11.89 0.53 -17.55
N THR A 17 11.97 -0.42 -18.47
CA THR A 17 11.08 -1.60 -18.53
C THR A 17 11.41 -2.64 -17.46
N VAL A 18 12.58 -2.53 -16.83
CA VAL A 18 13.09 -3.49 -15.84
C VAL A 18 13.07 -2.84 -14.48
N LEU A 19 12.33 -3.42 -13.53
CA LEU A 19 12.36 -3.02 -12.14
C LEU A 19 13.72 -3.40 -11.55
N THR A 20 14.48 -2.40 -11.12
CA THR A 20 15.82 -2.59 -10.51
C THR A 20 15.73 -2.63 -8.99
N GLU A 21 16.76 -3.18 -8.34
CA GLU A 21 16.90 -3.17 -6.88
C GLU A 21 16.85 -1.75 -6.29
N ASP A 22 17.43 -0.75 -6.97
CA ASP A 22 17.36 0.65 -6.53
C ASP A 22 15.94 1.20 -6.54
N ARG A 23 15.11 0.80 -7.52
CA ARG A 23 13.70 1.19 -7.60
C ARG A 23 12.86 0.50 -6.52
N ILE A 24 13.14 -0.76 -6.26
CA ILE A 24 12.55 -1.52 -5.14
C ILE A 24 12.88 -0.83 -3.80
N ALA A 25 14.14 -0.45 -3.60
CA ALA A 25 14.58 0.27 -2.41
C ALA A 25 13.92 1.65 -2.29
N ALA A 26 13.72 2.36 -3.40
CA ALA A 26 12.99 3.61 -3.44
C ALA A 26 11.52 3.44 -3.02
N VAL A 27 10.83 2.40 -3.50
CA VAL A 27 9.45 2.08 -3.07
C VAL A 27 9.39 1.75 -1.60
N LYS A 28 10.33 0.95 -1.08
CA LYS A 28 10.44 0.66 0.36
C LYS A 28 10.54 1.96 1.18
N THR A 29 11.42 2.86 0.75
CA THR A 29 11.65 4.15 1.42
C THR A 29 10.39 5.01 1.39
N TYR A 30 9.73 5.10 0.24
CA TYR A 30 8.46 5.80 0.10
C TYR A 30 7.39 5.24 1.04
N LEU A 31 7.20 3.92 1.08
CA LEU A 31 6.19 3.27 1.92
C LEU A 31 6.46 3.48 3.43
N MET A 32 7.72 3.41 3.85
CA MET A 32 8.09 3.72 5.22
C MET A 32 7.81 5.20 5.56
N GLY A 33 8.15 6.13 4.66
CA GLY A 33 7.83 7.55 4.82
C GLY A 33 6.32 7.83 4.81
N LEU A 34 5.54 7.09 4.02
CA LEU A 34 4.08 7.19 3.99
C LEU A 34 3.47 6.76 5.32
N GLN A 35 3.94 5.65 5.91
CA GLN A 35 3.54 5.24 7.26
C GLN A 35 3.86 6.34 8.29
N ASP A 36 5.06 6.93 8.23
CA ASP A 36 5.47 8.00 9.13
C ASP A 36 4.57 9.23 9.00
N LEU A 37 4.27 9.65 7.78
CA LEU A 37 3.41 10.79 7.49
C LEU A 37 1.97 10.55 7.98
N ILE A 38 1.38 9.39 7.71
CA ILE A 38 0.00 9.09 8.11
C ILE A 38 -0.10 9.04 9.64
N CYS A 39 0.84 8.36 10.32
CA CYS A 39 0.86 8.33 11.77
C CYS A 39 0.95 9.74 12.36
N GLN A 40 1.87 10.57 11.87
CA GLN A 40 2.03 11.95 12.33
C GLN A 40 0.74 12.78 12.14
N ARG A 41 0.04 12.62 11.01
CA ARG A 41 -1.20 13.35 10.73
C ARG A 41 -2.35 12.89 11.62
N LEU A 42 -2.44 11.60 11.91
CA LEU A 42 -3.46 11.04 12.80
C LEU A 42 -3.23 11.43 14.26
N GLU A 43 -1.98 11.44 14.72
CA GLU A 43 -1.62 11.89 16.07
C GLU A 43 -1.96 13.35 16.33
N ALA A 44 -2.08 14.19 15.29
CA ALA A 44 -2.49 15.58 15.43
C ALA A 44 -3.96 15.73 15.88
N PHE A 45 -4.78 14.70 15.73
CA PHE A 45 -6.15 14.67 16.27
C PHE A 45 -6.20 14.21 17.73
N GLU A 46 -5.12 13.61 18.25
CA GLU A 46 -5.07 13.06 19.59
C GLU A 46 -4.37 14.03 20.56
N PRO A 47 -4.98 14.35 21.71
CA PRO A 47 -4.35 15.21 22.70
C PRO A 47 -3.08 14.56 23.27
N GLU A 48 -3.19 13.29 23.71
CA GLU A 48 -2.12 12.59 24.43
C GLU A 48 -1.71 11.27 23.75
N ALA A 49 -2.62 10.56 23.08
CA ALA A 49 -2.33 9.26 22.49
C ALA A 49 -1.39 9.38 21.29
N ARG A 50 -0.44 8.45 21.19
CA ARG A 50 0.53 8.35 20.09
C ARG A 50 0.62 6.90 19.62
N PHE A 51 1.12 6.69 18.40
CA PHE A 51 1.33 5.35 17.89
C PHE A 51 2.43 4.64 18.67
N HIS A 52 2.12 3.44 19.16
CA HIS A 52 3.10 2.51 19.68
C HIS A 52 3.64 1.66 18.53
N GLU A 53 4.94 1.70 18.30
CA GLU A 53 5.61 0.89 17.29
C GLU A 53 6.10 -0.44 17.86
N ASP A 54 5.77 -1.52 17.17
CA ASP A 54 6.38 -2.83 17.31
C ASP A 54 7.10 -3.19 16.00
N ALA A 55 8.42 -3.04 16.02
CA ALA A 55 9.29 -3.37 14.90
C ALA A 55 9.75 -4.82 15.00
N TRP A 56 9.60 -5.57 13.92
CA TRP A 56 9.91 -6.99 13.89
C TRP A 56 10.73 -7.38 12.65
N GLN A 57 11.46 -8.48 12.80
CA GLN A 57 12.23 -9.10 11.74
C GLN A 57 12.07 -10.62 11.83
N ARG A 58 12.08 -11.30 10.68
CA ARG A 58 12.03 -12.76 10.57
C ARG A 58 13.37 -13.29 10.11
N ASP A 59 13.71 -14.50 10.54
CA ASP A 59 14.95 -15.18 10.16
C ASP A 59 15.10 -15.36 8.64
N ASN A 60 13.99 -15.45 7.92
CA ASN A 60 13.94 -15.58 6.46
C ASN A 60 14.05 -14.24 5.72
N GLY A 61 14.42 -13.15 6.40
CA GLY A 61 14.70 -11.84 5.78
C GLY A 61 13.50 -10.89 5.67
N GLY A 62 12.30 -11.28 6.10
CA GLY A 62 11.16 -10.37 6.17
C GLY A 62 11.22 -9.40 7.37
N MET A 63 10.67 -8.21 7.24
CA MET A 63 10.60 -7.21 8.32
C MET A 63 9.32 -6.37 8.25
N GLY A 64 9.00 -5.67 9.33
CA GLY A 64 7.88 -4.74 9.36
C GLY A 64 7.90 -3.81 10.57
N ARG A 65 7.04 -2.81 10.51
CA ARG A 65 6.73 -1.88 11.60
C ARG A 65 5.22 -1.91 11.79
N THR A 66 4.77 -2.55 12.86
CA THR A 66 3.37 -2.50 13.28
C THR A 66 3.20 -1.24 14.12
N ARG A 67 2.28 -0.35 13.77
CA ARG A 67 1.98 0.82 14.60
C ARG A 67 0.52 0.80 14.98
N VAL A 68 0.24 0.81 16.27
CA VAL A 68 -1.11 0.81 16.82
C VAL A 68 -1.33 2.04 17.69
N LEU A 69 -2.55 2.58 17.64
CA LEU A 69 -2.98 3.71 18.45
C LEU A 69 -4.36 3.38 19.03
N ALA A 70 -4.56 3.74 20.30
CA ALA A 70 -5.85 3.74 20.96
C ALA A 70 -5.91 5.03 21.79
N GLY A 71 -6.85 5.92 21.46
CA GLY A 71 -6.95 7.27 22.01
C GLY A 71 -8.39 7.74 22.15
N ASP A 72 -8.57 9.04 22.29
CA ASP A 72 -9.87 9.66 22.56
C ASP A 72 -10.67 9.86 21.26
N VAL A 73 -10.01 10.31 20.19
CA VAL A 73 -10.65 10.57 18.89
C VAL A 73 -10.65 9.31 18.02
N ILE A 74 -9.53 8.60 18.01
CA ILE A 74 -9.31 7.33 17.32
C ILE A 74 -9.36 6.23 18.37
N GLU A 75 -10.51 5.56 18.46
CA GLU A 75 -10.70 4.43 19.38
C GLU A 75 -9.67 3.33 19.10
N LYS A 76 -9.44 3.03 17.82
CA LYS A 76 -8.45 2.04 17.39
C LYS A 76 -7.91 2.35 16.00
N GLY A 77 -6.61 2.61 15.92
CA GLY A 77 -5.88 2.82 14.67
C GLY A 77 -4.77 1.81 14.50
N GLY A 78 -4.62 1.27 13.30
CA GLY A 78 -3.46 0.48 12.90
C GLY A 78 -2.90 1.00 11.58
N VAL A 79 -1.59 1.29 11.53
CA VAL A 79 -0.90 1.68 10.30
C VAL A 79 0.35 0.82 10.19
N ASN A 80 0.30 -0.23 9.37
CA ASN A 80 1.29 -1.28 9.37
C ASN A 80 2.08 -1.29 8.07
N PHE A 81 3.41 -1.29 8.22
CA PHE A 81 4.34 -1.53 7.12
C PHE A 81 4.90 -2.94 7.22
N SER A 82 5.03 -3.61 6.09
CA SER A 82 5.79 -4.85 6.00
C SER A 82 6.55 -4.93 4.69
N HIS A 83 7.69 -5.60 4.72
CA HIS A 83 8.44 -6.07 3.56
C HIS A 83 8.82 -7.53 3.85
N VAL A 84 8.11 -8.46 3.24
CA VAL A 84 8.33 -9.91 3.40
C VAL A 84 9.00 -10.50 2.18
N ARG A 85 9.79 -11.55 2.40
CA ARG A 85 10.51 -12.29 1.36
C ARG A 85 10.24 -13.78 1.52
N GLY A 86 10.27 -14.50 0.42
CA GLY A 86 10.15 -15.96 0.43
C GLY A 86 10.78 -16.61 -0.80
N ASP A 87 11.32 -17.81 -0.60
CA ASP A 87 12.07 -18.52 -1.64
C ASP A 87 11.18 -19.10 -2.74
N ARG A 88 9.88 -19.27 -2.48
CA ARG A 88 8.92 -19.87 -3.42
C ARG A 88 7.58 -19.19 -3.32
N LEU A 89 7.03 -18.81 -4.47
CA LEU A 89 5.63 -18.39 -4.57
C LEU A 89 4.69 -19.51 -4.09
N PRO A 90 3.61 -19.16 -3.36
CA PRO A 90 2.57 -20.13 -3.05
C PRO A 90 1.89 -20.61 -4.34
N PRO A 91 1.44 -21.87 -4.43
CA PRO A 91 0.84 -22.43 -5.64
C PRO A 91 -0.36 -21.62 -6.19
N SER A 92 -1.11 -20.97 -5.31
CA SER A 92 -2.22 -20.09 -5.68
C SER A 92 -1.79 -18.83 -6.44
N ALA A 93 -0.58 -18.31 -6.18
CA ALA A 93 -0.04 -17.14 -6.87
C ALA A 93 0.55 -17.48 -8.26
N THR A 94 0.79 -18.76 -8.54
CA THR A 94 1.34 -19.25 -9.82
C THR A 94 0.28 -19.92 -10.70
N ALA A 95 -0.98 -20.00 -10.24
CA ALA A 95 -2.06 -20.66 -10.98
C ALA A 95 -2.29 -20.01 -12.36
N ASP A 96 -2.27 -18.67 -12.40
CA ASP A 96 -2.46 -17.89 -13.63
C ASP A 96 -1.13 -17.49 -14.31
N ARG A 97 0.01 -17.80 -13.68
CA ARG A 97 1.37 -17.50 -14.18
C ARG A 97 2.33 -18.68 -13.93
N PRO A 98 2.14 -19.84 -14.61
CA PRO A 98 2.91 -21.07 -14.36
C PRO A 98 4.41 -20.90 -14.60
N GLU A 99 4.79 -19.99 -15.49
CA GLU A 99 6.17 -19.61 -15.80
C GLU A 99 6.91 -19.05 -14.58
N LEU A 100 6.20 -18.56 -13.56
CA LEU A 100 6.77 -18.04 -12.32
C LEU A 100 6.91 -19.10 -11.22
N ALA A 101 6.46 -20.34 -11.46
CA ALA A 101 6.58 -21.42 -10.50
C ALA A 101 8.04 -21.64 -10.08
N GLY A 102 8.26 -21.76 -8.77
CA GLY A 102 9.58 -21.91 -8.16
C GLY A 102 10.41 -20.62 -8.05
N GLY A 103 9.89 -19.48 -8.51
CA GLY A 103 10.53 -18.18 -8.31
C GLY A 103 10.44 -17.72 -6.85
N SER A 104 11.46 -16.98 -6.42
CA SER A 104 11.44 -16.26 -5.15
C SER A 104 10.61 -14.99 -5.31
N PHE A 105 10.12 -14.47 -4.18
CA PHE A 105 9.30 -13.28 -4.18
C PHE A 105 9.65 -12.34 -3.03
N GLU A 106 9.33 -11.08 -3.24
CA GLU A 106 9.23 -10.11 -2.18
C GLU A 106 7.95 -9.28 -2.34
N ALA A 107 7.36 -8.95 -1.21
CA ALA A 107 6.14 -8.16 -1.14
C ALA A 107 6.31 -7.10 -0.06
N MET A 108 6.04 -5.85 -0.40
CA MET A 108 6.09 -4.75 0.55
C MET A 108 4.85 -3.88 0.43
N GLY A 109 4.41 -3.30 1.54
CA GLY A 109 3.24 -2.44 1.53
C GLY A 109 2.96 -1.77 2.86
N VAL A 110 2.11 -0.75 2.77
CA VAL A 110 1.43 -0.13 3.92
C VAL A 110 -0.03 -0.54 3.86
N SER A 111 -0.57 -0.97 5.00
CA SER A 111 -1.99 -1.23 5.19
C SER A 111 -2.45 -0.59 6.47
N LEU A 112 -3.63 0.01 6.46
CA LEU A 112 -4.18 0.69 7.63
C LEU A 112 -5.68 0.53 7.75
N VAL A 113 -6.15 0.55 8.98
CA VAL A 113 -7.57 0.68 9.34
C VAL A 113 -7.66 1.63 10.52
N ILE A 114 -8.49 2.65 10.41
CA ILE A 114 -8.70 3.67 11.44
C ILE A 114 -10.17 3.65 11.85
N HIS A 115 -10.43 3.42 13.13
CA HIS A 115 -11.74 3.47 13.75
C HIS A 115 -11.84 4.69 14.67
N PRO A 116 -12.53 5.76 14.25
CA PRO A 116 -12.86 6.87 15.14
C PRO A 116 -13.86 6.46 16.22
N ASN A 117 -13.80 7.14 17.37
CA ASN A 117 -14.74 6.96 18.49
C ASN A 117 -16.09 7.66 18.20
N ASN A 118 -16.06 8.81 17.50
CA ASN A 118 -17.27 9.53 17.13
C ASN A 118 -17.99 8.81 15.96
N PRO A 119 -19.25 8.38 16.10
CA PRO A 119 -19.97 7.66 15.04
C PRO A 119 -20.28 8.48 13.79
N TYR A 120 -20.15 9.81 13.85
CA TYR A 120 -20.23 10.69 12.68
C TYR A 120 -18.90 10.80 11.92
N ALA A 121 -17.80 10.24 12.45
CA ALA A 121 -16.55 10.10 11.74
C ALA A 121 -16.45 8.65 11.20
N PRO A 122 -16.36 8.44 9.88
CA PRO A 122 -16.33 7.11 9.29
C PRO A 122 -15.09 6.29 9.66
N THR A 123 -15.24 4.96 9.69
CA THR A 123 -14.07 4.07 9.61
C THR A 123 -13.44 4.24 8.22
N SER A 124 -12.12 4.18 8.12
CA SER A 124 -11.42 4.17 6.84
C SER A 124 -10.38 3.05 6.78
N HIS A 125 -10.16 2.55 5.57
CA HIS A 125 -9.10 1.61 5.27
C HIS A 125 -8.32 2.05 4.03
N ALA A 126 -7.02 1.77 4.02
CA ALA A 126 -6.19 1.95 2.84
C ALA A 126 -5.08 0.90 2.76
N ASN A 127 -4.69 0.57 1.54
CA ASN A 127 -3.59 -0.33 1.25
C ASN A 127 -2.83 0.14 0.01
N VAL A 128 -1.51 0.13 0.04
CA VAL A 128 -0.64 0.26 -1.14
C VAL A 128 0.49 -0.74 -1.00
N ARG A 129 0.70 -1.56 -2.04
CA ARG A 129 1.70 -2.64 -2.03
C ARG A 129 2.36 -2.84 -3.39
N LEU A 130 3.62 -3.26 -3.35
CA LEU A 130 4.41 -3.75 -4.47
C LEU A 130 4.65 -5.25 -4.25
N PHE A 131 4.50 -6.03 -5.32
CA PHE A 131 4.88 -7.44 -5.36
C PHE A 131 5.89 -7.64 -6.48
N VAL A 132 6.98 -8.36 -6.19
CA VAL A 132 8.05 -8.67 -7.14
C VAL A 132 8.37 -10.16 -7.09
N VAL A 133 8.52 -10.76 -8.26
CA VAL A 133 8.94 -12.14 -8.45
C VAL A 133 10.25 -12.18 -9.19
N HIS A 134 11.21 -12.90 -8.63
CA HIS A 134 12.50 -13.16 -9.25
C HIS A 134 12.59 -14.63 -9.65
N LYS A 135 13.05 -14.87 -10.87
CA LYS A 135 13.32 -16.21 -11.37
C LYS A 135 14.56 -16.18 -12.26
N GLU A 136 15.44 -17.14 -12.05
CA GLU A 136 16.68 -17.24 -12.82
C GLU A 136 16.36 -17.32 -14.32
N GLY A 137 17.04 -16.49 -15.11
CA GLY A 137 16.86 -16.41 -16.55
C GLY A 137 15.63 -15.62 -17.03
N LEU A 138 14.88 -14.99 -16.12
CA LEU A 138 13.77 -14.09 -16.46
C LEU A 138 13.98 -12.70 -15.84
N ASP A 139 13.52 -11.67 -16.55
CA ASP A 139 13.37 -10.34 -15.95
C ASP A 139 12.35 -10.38 -14.80
N PRO A 140 12.50 -9.55 -13.75
CA PRO A 140 11.56 -9.52 -12.64
C PRO A 140 10.14 -9.23 -13.10
N VAL A 141 9.19 -10.04 -12.64
CA VAL A 141 7.76 -9.77 -12.85
C VAL A 141 7.21 -9.07 -11.62
N TRP A 142 6.52 -7.95 -11.83
CA TRP A 142 6.08 -7.09 -10.73
C TRP A 142 4.75 -6.43 -11.03
N TRP A 143 4.04 -6.07 -9.96
CA TRP A 143 2.81 -5.30 -10.05
C TRP A 143 2.56 -4.54 -8.74
N PHE A 144 1.89 -3.41 -8.85
CA PHE A 144 1.31 -2.73 -7.70
C PHE A 144 -0.11 -3.20 -7.44
N GLY A 145 -0.54 -3.04 -6.20
CA GLY A 145 -1.93 -3.17 -5.81
C GLY A 145 -2.24 -2.19 -4.70
N GLY A 146 -3.50 -1.83 -4.54
CA GLY A 146 -3.90 -0.92 -3.49
C GLY A 146 -5.30 -0.41 -3.68
N GLY A 147 -5.63 0.58 -2.86
CA GLY A 147 -6.93 1.24 -2.82
C GLY A 147 -7.16 1.83 -1.44
N PHE A 148 -8.23 2.61 -1.33
CA PHE A 148 -8.73 3.11 -0.08
C PHE A 148 -10.25 3.14 -0.12
N ASP A 149 -10.87 3.02 1.03
CA ASP A 149 -12.31 2.98 1.18
C ASP A 149 -12.75 3.66 2.47
N LEU A 150 -14.01 4.09 2.48
CA LEU A 150 -14.65 4.79 3.58
C LEU A 150 -15.88 4.00 3.99
N THR A 151 -16.01 3.72 5.29
CA THR A 151 -17.12 2.96 5.88
C THR A 151 -17.83 3.85 6.90
N PRO A 152 -18.78 4.70 6.46
CA PRO A 152 -19.56 5.54 7.36
C PRO A 152 -20.56 4.71 8.16
N TYR A 153 -20.81 5.10 9.42
CA TYR A 153 -21.90 4.57 10.22
C TYR A 153 -23.20 5.34 9.95
N TYR A 154 -23.09 6.66 9.96
CA TYR A 154 -24.10 7.60 9.50
C TYR A 154 -23.53 8.31 8.28
N GLY A 155 -24.08 8.03 7.10
CA GLY A 155 -23.62 8.63 5.85
C GLY A 155 -23.87 10.13 5.80
N ASP A 156 -22.90 10.87 5.29
CA ASP A 156 -23.01 12.28 4.93
C ASP A 156 -22.70 12.45 3.43
N ASP A 157 -23.57 13.14 2.70
CA ASP A 157 -23.44 13.28 1.25
C ASP A 157 -22.21 14.12 0.86
N ALA A 158 -21.88 15.15 1.66
CA ALA A 158 -20.74 16.01 1.39
C ALA A 158 -19.42 15.25 1.61
N ASP A 159 -19.34 14.44 2.66
CA ASP A 159 -18.19 13.56 2.91
C ASP A 159 -18.01 12.54 1.77
N CYS A 160 -19.11 11.92 1.31
CA CYS A 160 -19.07 10.98 0.19
C CYS A 160 -18.57 11.64 -1.10
N ILE A 161 -19.12 12.81 -1.45
CA ILE A 161 -18.71 13.57 -2.63
C ILE A 161 -17.24 13.97 -2.51
N GLN A 162 -16.82 14.49 -1.36
CA GLN A 162 -15.44 14.90 -1.14
C GLN A 162 -14.48 13.72 -1.27
N TRP A 163 -14.79 12.57 -0.66
CA TRP A 163 -13.96 11.38 -0.73
C TRP A 163 -13.75 10.90 -2.16
N HIS A 164 -14.85 10.81 -2.92
CA HIS A 164 -14.83 10.37 -4.31
C HIS A 164 -14.16 11.40 -5.24
N GLN A 165 -14.34 12.70 -4.99
CA GLN A 165 -13.64 13.74 -5.75
C GLN A 165 -12.13 13.68 -5.54
N GLN A 166 -11.66 13.44 -4.31
CA GLN A 166 -10.23 13.31 -4.04
C GLN A 166 -9.63 12.07 -4.71
N ALA A 167 -10.40 10.97 -4.79
CA ALA A 167 -10.00 9.80 -5.55
C ALA A 167 -9.86 10.13 -7.05
N PHE A 168 -10.88 10.75 -7.65
CA PHE A 168 -10.86 11.17 -9.05
C PHE A 168 -9.67 12.11 -9.35
N ASP A 169 -9.48 13.16 -8.55
CA ASP A 169 -8.41 14.15 -8.74
C ASP A 169 -7.01 13.52 -8.62
N SER A 170 -6.84 12.52 -7.73
CA SER A 170 -5.57 11.79 -7.59
C SER A 170 -5.23 10.91 -8.79
N LEU A 171 -6.25 10.50 -9.55
CA LEU A 171 -6.12 9.63 -10.72
C LEU A 171 -6.10 10.40 -12.04
N ALA A 172 -6.59 11.64 -12.06
CA ALA A 172 -6.67 12.49 -13.25
C ALA A 172 -5.37 12.58 -14.08
N PRO A 173 -4.14 12.64 -13.49
CA PRO A 173 -2.90 12.64 -14.26
C PRO A 173 -2.60 11.32 -15.01
N PHE A 174 -3.27 10.22 -14.66
CA PHE A 174 -3.02 8.89 -15.21
C PHE A 174 -4.04 8.47 -16.28
N GLY A 175 -5.26 9.00 -16.22
CA GLY A 175 -6.36 8.70 -17.15
C GLY A 175 -7.72 8.67 -16.44
N GLU A 176 -8.78 9.09 -17.12
CA GLU A 176 -10.13 9.14 -16.54
C GLU A 176 -10.74 7.74 -16.31
N GLU A 177 -10.24 6.72 -17.02
CA GLU A 177 -10.71 5.33 -16.94
C GLU A 177 -10.29 4.59 -15.67
N TYR A 178 -9.41 5.18 -14.85
CA TYR A 178 -8.86 4.54 -13.66
C TYR A 178 -9.71 4.69 -12.40
N TYR A 179 -10.65 5.63 -12.40
CA TYR A 179 -11.61 5.86 -11.31
C TYR A 179 -12.90 5.06 -11.54
#